data_AF-A0A855X343-F1
#
_entry.id   AF-A0A855X343-F1
#
_cell.length_a   1.000
_cell.length_b   1.000
_cell.length_c   1.000
_cell.angle_alpha   90.00
_cell.angle_beta   90.00
_cell.angle_gamma   90.00
#
_symmetry.space_group_name_H-M   'P 1'
#
loop_
_entity.id
_entity.type
_entity.pdbx_description
1 polymer ?
#
loop_
_entity_poly.entity_id
_entity_poly.type
_entity_poly.pdbx_seq_one_letter_code
_entity_poly.pdbx_strand_id
1 'polypeptide(L)'
;MLARVLLFLCVVIWGSTFVATKILLDFVNPAELLGLRMLIGLPILGLVVLVKRIKLQFEPREQMNLLAGSAVITAHFLIQITGLKYTTATNTGWLIAVTPLALAVLSFLFLKERISRNVVIGIIVATGGVMFLVSRGRFAQI
;
A
#
# COMPACT_ATOMS: atom_id res chain seq x y z
N MET A 1 -11.11 8.66 19.98
CA MET A 1 -10.51 9.79 19.24
C MET A 1 -9.07 9.49 18.81
N LEU A 2 -8.20 9.02 19.72
CA LEU A 2 -6.80 8.67 19.44
C LEU A 2 -6.59 7.74 18.23
N ALA A 3 -7.34 6.63 18.13
CA ALA A 3 -7.21 5.69 17.00
C ALA A 3 -7.46 6.35 15.63
N ARG A 4 -8.40 7.30 15.53
CA ARG A 4 -8.70 8.00 14.28
C ARG A 4 -7.55 8.92 13.87
N VAL A 5 -6.93 9.58 14.85
CA VAL A 5 -5.74 10.43 14.63
C VAL A 5 -4.55 9.58 14.19
N LEU A 6 -4.31 8.44 14.84
CA LEU A 6 -3.24 7.52 14.44
C LEU A 6 -3.44 6.96 13.04
N LEU A 7 -4.67 6.62 12.65
CA LEU A 7 -4.99 6.19 11.28
C LEU A 7 -4.75 7.30 10.26
N PHE A 8 -5.16 8.53 10.57
CA PHE A 8 -4.90 9.68 9.70
C PHE A 8 -3.41 9.91 9.50
N LEU A 9 -2.62 9.91 10.58
CA LEU A 9 -1.17 10.03 10.51
C LEU A 9 -0.54 8.90 9.69
N CYS A 10 -1.00 7.67 9.88
CA CYS A 10 -0.55 6.52 9.10
C CYS A 10 -0.74 6.75 7.60
N VAL A 11 -1.93 7.21 7.17
CA VAL A 11 -2.22 7.48 5.76
C VAL A 11 -1.39 8.64 5.22
N VAL A 12 -1.19 9.73 5.98
CA VAL A 12 -0.36 10.86 5.56
C VAL A 12 1.10 10.45 5.39
N ILE A 13 1.66 9.74 6.38
CA ILE A 13 3.04 9.24 6.32
C ILE A 13 3.17 8.31 5.13
N TRP A 14 2.27 7.33 4.99
CA TRP A 14 2.32 6.36 3.91
C TRP A 14 2.21 7.01 2.52
N GLY A 15 1.26 7.94 2.33
CA GLY A 15 1.10 8.68 1.09
C GLY A 15 2.32 9.53 0.71
N SER A 16 2.97 10.17 1.70
CA SER A 16 4.21 10.94 1.47
C SER A 16 5.36 10.07 0.94
N THR A 17 5.34 8.76 1.24
CA THR A 17 6.40 7.85 0.80
C THR A 17 6.46 7.70 -0.71
N PHE A 18 5.37 7.90 -1.47
CA PHE A 18 5.42 7.84 -2.93
C PHE A 18 6.27 8.96 -3.51
N VAL A 19 6.17 10.17 -2.96
CA VAL A 19 7.00 11.31 -3.38
C VAL A 19 8.47 11.03 -3.07
N ALA A 20 8.77 10.61 -1.83
CA ALA A 20 10.13 10.26 -1.43
C ALA A 20 10.72 9.12 -2.27
N THR A 21 9.92 8.09 -2.56
CA THR A 21 10.33 6.96 -3.42
C THR A 21 10.64 7.43 -4.83
N LYS A 22 9.80 8.30 -5.42
CA LYS A 22 10.04 8.85 -6.76
C LYS A 22 11.36 9.60 -6.84
N ILE A 23 11.65 10.44 -5.84
CA ILE A 23 12.91 11.19 -5.76
C ILE A 23 14.11 10.25 -5.60
N LEU A 24 14.01 9.25 -4.72
CA LEU A 24 15.12 8.31 -4.49
C LEU A 24 15.41 7.43 -5.71
N LEU A 25 14.42 7.14 -6.55
CA LEU A 25 14.61 6.36 -7.79
C LEU A 25 15.49 7.05 -8.84
N ASP A 26 15.80 8.34 -8.66
CA ASP A 26 16.79 9.05 -9.48
C ASP A 26 18.24 8.69 -9.09
N PHE A 27 18.44 8.14 -7.88
CA PHE A 27 19.75 7.81 -7.32
C PHE A 27 20.00 6.31 -7.19
N VAL A 28 18.95 5.50 -7.00
CA VAL A 28 19.05 4.05 -6.78
C VAL A 28 18.06 3.27 -7.63
N ASN A 29 18.35 1.99 -7.87
CA ASN A 29 17.41 1.12 -8.59
C ASN A 29 16.26 0.60 -7.67
N PRO A 30 15.16 0.05 -8.22
CA PRO A 30 14.01 -0.38 -7.43
C PRO A 30 14.33 -1.46 -6.39
N ALA A 31 15.22 -2.40 -6.74
CA ALA A 31 15.60 -3.50 -5.86
C ALA A 31 16.46 -2.99 -4.69
N GLU A 32 17.40 -2.08 -4.95
CA GLU A 32 18.20 -1.39 -3.94
C GLU A 32 17.31 -0.58 -3.00
N LEU A 33 16.35 0.20 -3.54
CA LEU A 33 15.43 0.98 -2.72
C LEU A 33 14.56 0.10 -1.82
N LEU A 34 14.09 -1.04 -2.34
CA LEU A 34 13.35 -2.03 -1.55
C LEU A 34 14.25 -2.66 -0.49
N GLY A 35 15.48 -3.02 -0.83
CA GLY A 35 16.48 -3.54 0.09
C GLY A 35 16.77 -2.57 1.24
N LEU A 36 16.98 -1.28 0.94
CA LEU A 36 17.17 -0.23 1.93
C LEU A 36 15.95 -0.08 2.85
N ARG A 37 14.74 -0.15 2.31
CA ARG A 37 13.50 -0.16 3.13
C ARG A 37 13.47 -1.33 4.12
N MET A 38 13.84 -2.54 3.67
CA MET A 38 13.88 -3.72 4.54
C MET A 38 15.00 -3.64 5.58
N LEU A 39 16.17 -3.14 5.20
CA LEU A 39 17.32 -2.96 6.09
C LEU A 39 17.04 -1.97 7.22
N ILE A 40 16.27 -0.92 6.95
CA ILE A 40 15.85 0.04 7.99
C ILE A 40 14.67 -0.51 8.80
N GLY A 41 13.71 -1.17 8.14
CA GLY A 41 12.51 -1.69 8.80
C GLY A 41 12.78 -2.84 9.76
N LEU A 42 13.69 -3.75 9.41
CA LEU A 42 14.02 -4.93 10.20
C LEU A 42 14.51 -4.62 11.63
N PRO A 43 15.50 -3.72 11.86
CA PRO A 43 15.94 -3.39 13.21
C PRO A 43 14.85 -2.65 14.02
N ILE A 44 14.04 -1.81 13.36
CA ILE A 44 12.91 -1.14 14.02
C ILE A 44 11.88 -2.18 14.49
N LEU A 45 11.51 -3.12 13.63
CA LEU A 45 10.59 -4.19 13.98
C LEU A 45 11.18 -5.10 15.07
N GLY A 46 12.46 -5.44 14.97
CA GLY A 46 13.20 -6.22 15.96
C GLY A 46 13.20 -5.55 17.33
N LEU A 47 13.40 -4.23 17.38
CA LEU A 47 13.30 -3.45 18.62
C LEU A 47 11.89 -3.51 19.21
N VAL A 48 10.85 -3.38 18.38
CA VAL A 48 9.45 -3.50 18.84
C VAL A 48 9.18 -4.88 19.43
N VAL A 49 9.64 -5.94 18.77
CA VAL A 49 9.52 -7.33 19.26
C VAL A 49 10.22 -7.50 20.60
N LEU A 50 11.44 -6.97 20.74
CA LEU A 50 12.23 -7.04 21.96
C LEU A 50 11.57 -6.27 23.12
N VAL A 51 11.19 -5.01 22.89
CA VAL A 51 10.57 -4.14 23.91
C VAL A 51 9.22 -4.70 24.36
N LYS A 52 8.41 -5.20 23.43
CA LYS A 52 7.10 -5.79 23.74
C LYS A 52 7.18 -7.26 24.18
N ARG A 53 8.38 -7.85 24.20
CA ARG A 53 8.63 -9.26 24.53
C ARG A 53 7.71 -10.22 23.76
N ILE A 54 7.52 -9.95 22.47
CA ILE A 54 6.66 -10.77 21.62
C ILE A 54 7.35 -12.11 21.38
N LYS A 55 6.68 -13.20 21.75
CA LYS A 55 7.16 -14.55 21.45
C LYS A 55 6.88 -14.87 19.98
N LEU A 56 7.94 -15.06 19.21
CA LEU A 56 7.86 -15.50 17.81
C LEU A 56 7.96 -17.03 17.78
N GLN A 57 6.82 -17.69 17.91
CA GLN A 57 6.70 -19.14 17.74
C GLN A 57 5.81 -19.37 16.53
N PHE A 58 6.34 -20.10 15.55
CA PHE A 58 5.64 -20.41 14.31
C PHE A 58 5.73 -21.90 14.06
N GLU A 59 4.59 -22.53 13.84
CA GLU A 59 4.51 -23.91 13.36
C GLU A 59 5.09 -24.01 11.93
N PRO A 60 5.58 -25.17 11.47
CA PRO A 60 6.16 -25.32 10.14
C PRO A 60 5.23 -24.84 9.00
N ARG A 61 3.92 -25.05 9.17
CA ARG A 61 2.91 -24.56 8.23
C ARG A 61 2.80 -23.03 8.23
N GLU A 62 2.93 -22.40 9.39
CA GLU A 62 2.91 -20.95 9.54
C GLU A 62 4.17 -20.31 8.98
N GLN A 63 5.32 -20.98 9.11
CA GLN A 63 6.58 -20.55 8.48
C GLN A 63 6.45 -20.54 6.95
N MET A 64 5.84 -21.59 6.37
CA MET A 64 5.58 -21.64 4.93
C MET A 64 4.65 -20.51 4.48
N ASN A 65 3.57 -20.25 5.23
CA ASN A 65 2.64 -19.16 4.94
C ASN A 65 3.32 -17.78 5.08
N LEU A 66 4.18 -17.62 6.08
CA LEU A 66 4.96 -16.39 6.29
C LEU A 66 5.92 -16.16 5.12
N LEU A 67 6.61 -17.19 4.67
CA LEU A 67 7.50 -17.12 3.51
C LEU A 67 6.71 -16.76 2.24
N ALA A 68 5.61 -17.46 1.98
CA ALA A 68 4.75 -17.17 0.83
C ALA A 68 4.20 -15.74 0.86
N GLY A 69 3.69 -15.29 2.02
CA GLY A 69 3.20 -13.93 2.21
C GLY A 69 4.30 -12.88 2.03
N SER A 70 5.50 -13.14 2.55
CA SER A 70 6.66 -12.25 2.37
C SER A 70 7.09 -12.15 0.90
N ALA A 71 7.04 -13.24 0.15
CA ALA A 71 7.35 -13.26 -1.27
C ALA A 71 6.32 -12.45 -2.08
N VAL A 72 5.03 -12.62 -1.77
CA VAL A 72 3.94 -11.85 -2.40
C VAL A 72 4.09 -10.35 -2.11
N ILE A 73 4.37 -9.98 -0.86
CA ILE A 73 4.57 -8.57 -0.46
C ILE A 73 5.81 -7.98 -1.14
N THR A 74 6.91 -8.75 -1.21
CA THR A 74 8.15 -8.31 -1.88
C THR A 74 7.91 -8.09 -3.37
N ALA A 75 7.23 -9.04 -4.03
CA ALA A 75 6.86 -8.91 -5.44
C ALA A 75 5.96 -7.68 -5.68
N HIS A 76 4.95 -7.48 -4.83
CA HIS A 76 4.07 -6.32 -4.89
C HIS A 76 4.86 -5.01 -4.79
N PHE A 77 5.74 -4.86 -3.79
CA PHE A 77 6.54 -3.65 -3.64
C PHE A 77 7.51 -3.44 -4.79
N LEU A 78 8.14 -4.50 -5.30
CA LEU A 78 9.05 -4.40 -6.42
C LEU A 78 8.33 -3.92 -7.69
N ILE A 79 7.15 -4.47 -7.97
CA ILE A 79 6.29 -4.04 -9.08
C ILE A 79 5.86 -2.58 -8.88
N GLN A 80 5.43 -2.20 -7.68
CA GLN A 80 4.98 -0.85 -7.38
C GLN A 80 6.09 0.19 -7.54
N ILE A 81 7.26 -0.06 -6.95
CA ILE A 81 8.42 0.85 -7.02
C ILE A 81 8.92 0.93 -8.45
N THR A 82 8.96 -0.19 -9.18
CA THR A 82 9.33 -0.20 -10.60
C THR A 82 8.33 0.58 -11.44
N GLY A 83 7.03 0.39 -11.23
CA GLY A 83 5.96 1.15 -11.88
C GLY A 83 6.11 2.66 -11.65
N LEU A 84 6.55 3.07 -10.45
CA LEU A 84 6.80 4.46 -10.10
C LEU A 84 7.93 5.10 -10.92
N LYS A 85 8.83 4.32 -11.56
CA LYS A 85 9.78 4.88 -12.54
C LYS A 85 9.06 5.43 -13.77
N TYR A 86 8.03 4.72 -14.24
CA TYR A 86 7.30 5.02 -15.47
C TYR A 86 6.12 5.97 -15.28
N THR A 87 5.77 6.30 -14.05
CA THR A 87 4.65 7.19 -13.75
C THR A 87 5.01 8.24 -12.70
N THR A 88 4.06 9.11 -12.36
CA THR A 88 4.24 10.14 -11.32
C THR A 88 3.71 9.67 -9.97
N ALA A 89 4.21 10.26 -8.88
CA ALA A 89 3.67 9.98 -7.54
C ALA A 89 2.15 10.23 -7.46
N THR A 90 1.65 11.26 -8.17
CA THR A 90 0.22 11.56 -8.28
C THR A 90 -0.55 10.44 -8.98
N ASN A 91 -0.06 9.93 -10.11
CA ASN A 91 -0.71 8.85 -10.85
C ASN A 91 -0.68 7.52 -10.09
N THR A 92 0.41 7.22 -9.36
CA THR A 92 0.45 6.05 -8.47
C THR A 92 -0.51 6.19 -7.30
N GLY A 93 -0.60 7.37 -6.68
CA GLY A 93 -1.59 7.67 -5.65
C GLY A 93 -3.03 7.44 -6.14
N TRP A 94 -3.32 7.82 -7.40
CA TRP A 94 -4.59 7.52 -8.06
C TRP A 94 -4.85 6.03 -8.24
N LEU A 95 -3.90 5.27 -8.82
CA LEU A 95 -4.03 3.81 -9.01
C LEU A 95 -4.34 3.09 -7.69
N ILE A 96 -3.67 3.52 -6.63
CA ILE A 96 -3.88 2.99 -5.28
C ILE A 96 -5.25 3.36 -4.74
N ALA A 97 -5.73 4.58 -4.97
CA ALA A 97 -7.04 5.01 -4.51
C ALA A 97 -8.20 4.27 -5.20
N VAL A 98 -7.97 3.69 -6.40
CA VAL A 98 -8.93 2.81 -7.09
C VAL A 98 -8.78 1.34 -6.66
N THR A 99 -7.70 0.97 -5.97
CA THR A 99 -7.47 -0.41 -5.48
C THR A 99 -8.62 -0.96 -4.62
N PRO A 100 -9.29 -0.20 -3.74
CA PRO A 100 -10.45 -0.69 -2.99
C PRO A 100 -11.60 -1.19 -3.88
N LEU A 101 -11.79 -0.60 -5.06
CA LEU A 101 -12.79 -1.07 -6.03
C LEU A 101 -12.39 -2.45 -6.56
N ALA A 102 -11.14 -2.61 -7.00
CA ALA A 102 -10.62 -3.89 -7.46
C ALA A 102 -10.70 -4.95 -6.35
N LEU A 103 -10.32 -4.60 -5.12
CA LEU A 103 -10.44 -5.48 -3.95
C LEU A 103 -11.88 -5.89 -3.69
N ALA A 104 -12.85 -4.96 -3.74
CA ALA A 104 -14.26 -5.30 -3.52
C ALA A 104 -14.77 -6.32 -4.56
N VAL A 105 -14.43 -6.12 -5.84
CA VAL A 105 -14.80 -7.04 -6.92
C VAL A 105 -14.13 -8.40 -6.74
N LEU A 106 -12.83 -8.43 -6.46
CA LEU A 106 -12.09 -9.67 -6.26
C LEU A 106 -12.55 -10.42 -5.01
N SER A 107 -12.85 -9.73 -3.90
CA SER A 107 -13.41 -10.34 -2.69
C SER A 107 -14.78 -10.96 -2.96
N PHE A 108 -15.64 -10.32 -3.75
CA PHE A 108 -16.91 -10.91 -4.15
C PHE A 108 -16.73 -12.17 -5.01
N LEU A 109 -15.80 -12.13 -5.98
CA LEU A 109 -15.58 -13.24 -6.92
C LEU A 109 -14.87 -14.45 -6.27
N PHE A 110 -13.80 -14.21 -5.52
CA PHE A 110 -12.93 -15.26 -4.98
C PHE A 110 -13.29 -15.66 -3.55
N LEU A 111 -13.60 -14.69 -2.69
CA LEU A 111 -13.91 -14.93 -1.27
C LEU A 111 -15.41 -15.08 -1.02
N LYS A 112 -16.27 -14.79 -2.02
CA LYS A 112 -17.74 -14.84 -1.92
C LYS A 112 -18.29 -13.96 -0.80
N GLU A 113 -17.60 -12.87 -0.46
CA GLU A 113 -18.02 -11.91 0.54
C GLU A 113 -19.18 -11.04 0.03
N ARG A 114 -20.19 -10.78 0.88
CA ARG A 114 -21.30 -9.90 0.53
C ARG A 114 -20.88 -8.43 0.63
N ILE A 115 -20.87 -7.72 -0.49
CA ILE A 115 -20.60 -6.28 -0.52
C ILE A 115 -21.84 -5.53 -0.02
N SER A 116 -21.71 -4.79 1.08
CA SER A 116 -22.80 -3.95 1.59
C SER A 116 -23.01 -2.70 0.74
N ARG A 117 -24.23 -2.16 0.73
CA ARG A 117 -24.57 -0.92 -0.01
C ARG A 117 -23.69 0.27 0.40
N ASN A 118 -23.30 0.34 1.67
CA ASN A 118 -22.43 1.40 2.18
C ASN A 118 -21.02 1.34 1.58
N VAL A 119 -20.48 0.13 1.36
CA VAL A 119 -19.18 -0.06 0.72
C VAL A 119 -19.23 0.40 -0.74
N VAL A 120 -20.30 0.06 -1.46
CA VAL A 120 -20.50 0.51 -2.85
C VAL A 120 -20.55 2.04 -2.94
N ILE A 121 -21.31 2.70 -2.06
CA ILE A 121 -21.40 4.17 -2.02
C ILE A 121 -20.03 4.78 -1.71
N GLY A 122 -19.30 4.24 -0.74
CA GLY A 122 -17.95 4.69 -0.39
C GLY A 122 -16.98 4.59 -1.56
N ILE A 123 -17.03 3.49 -2.33
CA ILE A 123 -16.21 3.30 -3.53
C ILE A 123 -16.56 4.35 -4.60
N ILE A 124 -17.84 4.61 -4.86
CA ILE A 124 -18.27 5.62 -5.84
C ILE A 124 -17.76 7.01 -5.45
N VAL A 125 -17.95 7.41 -4.18
CA VAL A 125 -17.50 8.72 -3.68
C VAL A 125 -15.99 8.85 -3.74
N ALA A 126 -15.24 7.82 -3.32
CA ALA A 126 -13.79 7.80 -3.40
C ALA A 126 -13.30 7.92 -4.84
N THR A 127 -13.86 7.14 -5.76
CA THR A 127 -13.52 7.17 -7.19
C THR A 127 -13.81 8.55 -7.79
N GLY A 128 -14.95 9.17 -7.44
CA GLY A 128 -15.29 10.52 -7.88
C GLY A 128 -14.29 11.58 -7.41
N GLY A 129 -13.92 11.58 -6.13
CA GLY A 129 -12.91 12.50 -5.59
C GLY A 129 -11.54 12.31 -6.23
N VAL A 130 -11.19 11.06 -6.54
CA VAL A 130 -9.94 10.67 -7.19
C VAL A 130 -9.91 11.11 -8.66
N MET A 131 -11.02 10.98 -9.41
CA MET A 131 -11.15 11.50 -10.77
C MET A 131 -11.04 13.04 -10.81
N PHE A 132 -11.64 13.73 -9.84
CA PHE A 132 -11.52 15.19 -9.71
C PHE A 132 -10.08 15.64 -9.43
N LEU A 133 -9.36 14.91 -8.58
CA LEU A 133 -7.95 15.19 -8.28
C LEU A 133 -7.06 15.01 -9.52
N VAL A 134 -7.24 13.93 -10.28
CA VAL A 134 -6.42 13.64 -11.47
C VAL A 134 -6.73 14.57 -12.62
N SER A 135 -8.00 14.94 -12.82
CA SER A 135 -8.38 15.91 -13.85
C SER A 135 -7.80 17.30 -13.58
N ARG A 136 -7.26 17.56 -12.39
CA ARG A 136 -6.87 18.90 -11.90
C ARG A 136 -8.01 19.92 -12.09
N GLY A 137 -9.26 19.46 -12.02
CA GLY A 137 -10.46 20.26 -12.30
C GLY A 137 -10.78 20.50 -13.78
N ARG A 138 -10.03 19.92 -14.73
CA ARG A 138 -10.27 19.99 -16.18
C ARG A 138 -10.64 18.62 -16.73
N PHE A 139 -11.92 18.32 -16.75
CA PHE A 139 -12.47 17.06 -17.27
C PHE A 139 -12.38 16.90 -18.80
N ALA A 140 -11.94 17.92 -19.53
CA ALA A 140 -11.92 17.95 -20.99
C ALA A 140 -10.63 17.40 -21.65
N GLN A 141 -9.67 16.87 -20.88
CA GLN A 141 -8.41 16.30 -21.40
C GLN A 141 -8.02 14.95 -20.78
N ILE A 142 -9.00 14.19 -20.28
CA ILE A 142 -8.80 12.76 -19.96
C ILE A 142 -9.02 11.95 -21.23
#